data_AF-A0A522WR35-F1
#
_entry.id   AF-A0A522WR35-F1
#
_cell.length_a   1.000
_cell.length_b   1.000
_cell.length_c   1.000
_cell.angle_alpha   90.00
_cell.angle_beta   90.00
_cell.angle_gamma   90.00
#
_symmetry.space_group_name_H-M   'P 1'
#
loop_
_entity.id
_entity.type
_entity.pdbx_description
1 polymer ?
#
loop_
_entity_poly.entity_id
_entity_poly.type
_entity_poly.pdbx_seq_one_letter_code
_entity_poly.pdbx_strand_id
1 'polypeptide(L)'
;MNSVDIHKAAHLVDVVIEIPRGSFLKRGSTGKLDFISPLPCPFNYGSIPAFIGLDGDLLDAVVLGPRLPLGTTVRVHAWGAVGMIDQGLHDDKLICSLAPISPWKQQLIVLFFIIYAKAKSLLNLIRGNKGNNCCEGWRDAESALARATHRAHNDWNGPTTF
;
A
#
# COMPACT_ATOMS: atom_id res chain seq x y z
N MET A 1 -7.07 -8.62 36.48
CA MET A 1 -6.85 -7.43 35.61
C MET A 1 -5.44 -7.56 35.05
N ASN A 2 -5.29 -8.26 33.93
CA ASN A 2 -3.98 -8.49 33.31
C ASN A 2 -3.80 -7.48 32.19
N SER A 3 -2.85 -6.57 32.38
CA SER A 3 -2.41 -5.56 31.42
C SER A 3 -1.43 -6.19 30.42
N VAL A 4 -1.91 -7.18 29.67
CA VAL A 4 -1.20 -7.80 28.55
C VAL A 4 -2.17 -7.70 27.38
N ASP A 5 -1.94 -6.79 26.43
CA ASP A 5 -2.54 -6.70 25.07
C ASP A 5 -2.89 -5.26 24.62
N ILE A 6 -1.91 -4.38 24.37
CA ILE A 6 -2.20 -3.14 23.60
C ILE A 6 -1.20 -2.86 22.45
N HIS A 7 -0.11 -3.61 22.34
CA HIS A 7 0.81 -3.48 21.20
C HIS A 7 1.05 -4.84 20.56
N LYS A 8 0.11 -5.27 19.68
CA LYS A 8 0.41 -6.30 18.68
C LYS A 8 1.70 -5.84 17.97
N ALA A 9 2.78 -6.62 18.07
CA ALA A 9 4.11 -6.17 17.67
C ALA A 9 4.11 -5.83 16.17
N ALA A 10 4.38 -4.56 15.85
CA ALA A 10 4.41 -4.11 14.47
C ALA A 10 5.62 -4.72 13.75
N HIS A 11 5.39 -5.40 12.63
CA HIS A 11 6.46 -6.06 11.87
C HIS A 11 7.40 -5.01 11.25
N LEU A 12 8.70 -5.22 11.39
CA LEU A 12 9.70 -4.36 10.76
C LEU A 12 9.92 -4.82 9.32
N VAL A 13 9.73 -3.90 8.37
CA VAL A 13 9.83 -4.18 6.93
C VAL A 13 10.71 -3.15 6.23
N ASP A 14 11.34 -3.55 5.13
CA ASP A 14 12.09 -2.66 4.24
C ASP A 14 11.19 -2.24 3.08
N VAL A 15 10.83 -0.96 3.02
CA VAL A 15 9.96 -0.37 1.99
C VAL A 15 10.81 0.45 1.02
N VAL A 16 10.66 0.23 -0.28
CA VAL A 16 11.28 1.07 -1.32
C VAL A 16 10.28 2.11 -1.80
N ILE A 17 10.59 3.40 -1.64
CA ILE A 17 9.69 4.49 -2.00
C ILE A 17 9.63 4.69 -3.52
N GLU A 18 8.43 4.62 -4.08
CA GLU A 18 8.15 4.77 -5.53
C GLU A 18 7.42 6.07 -5.84
N ILE A 19 6.61 6.56 -4.90
CA ILE A 19 5.87 7.81 -5.05
C ILE A 19 6.08 8.64 -3.78
N PRO A 20 7.01 9.62 -3.83
CA PRO A 20 7.18 10.57 -2.74
C PRO A 20 5.89 11.30 -2.38
N ARG A 21 5.66 11.54 -1.08
CA ARG A 21 4.57 12.39 -0.60
C ARG A 21 4.60 13.75 -1.29
N GLY A 22 3.49 14.17 -1.86
CA GLY A 22 3.35 15.42 -2.62
C GLY A 22 3.61 15.26 -4.12
N SER A 23 4.00 14.06 -4.59
CA SER A 23 4.21 13.80 -6.02
C SER A 23 2.89 13.64 -6.77
N PHE A 24 2.82 14.22 -7.97
CA PHE A 24 1.75 13.99 -8.95
C PHE A 24 2.04 12.78 -9.85
N LEU A 25 3.30 12.34 -9.90
CA LEU A 25 3.76 11.24 -10.74
C LEU A 25 3.52 9.91 -10.01
N LYS A 26 2.68 9.05 -10.59
CA LYS A 26 2.39 7.69 -10.09
C LYS A 26 3.23 6.69 -10.88
N ARG A 27 4.00 5.89 -10.14
CA ARG A 27 4.90 4.87 -10.66
C ARG A 27 4.62 3.56 -9.94
N GLY A 28 4.70 2.44 -10.64
CA GLY A 28 4.71 1.12 -10.04
C GLY A 28 6.12 0.62 -9.73
N SER A 29 6.19 -0.62 -9.28
CA SER A 29 7.39 -1.30 -8.77
C SER A 29 8.57 -1.39 -9.75
N THR A 30 8.33 -1.21 -11.05
CA THR A 30 9.38 -1.19 -12.09
C THR A 30 9.97 0.20 -12.33
N GLY A 31 9.44 1.24 -11.66
CA GLY A 31 9.82 2.64 -11.83
C GLY A 31 9.18 3.34 -13.05
N LYS A 32 8.44 2.60 -13.89
CA LYS A 32 7.69 3.13 -15.02
C LYS A 32 6.67 4.17 -14.55
N LEU A 33 6.49 5.25 -15.32
CA LEU A 33 5.42 6.22 -15.06
C LEU A 33 4.10 5.69 -15.60
N ASP A 34 3.13 5.44 -14.72
CA ASP A 34 1.84 4.87 -15.10
C ASP A 34 0.77 5.95 -15.25
N PHE A 35 0.85 7.01 -14.46
CA PHE A 35 -0.16 8.07 -14.47
C PHE A 35 0.36 9.39 -13.89
N ILE A 36 -0.02 10.51 -14.51
CA ILE A 36 0.13 11.85 -13.95
C ILE A 36 -1.20 12.23 -13.32
N SER A 37 -1.25 12.23 -11.99
CA SER A 37 -2.46 12.56 -11.25
C SER A 37 -2.72 14.07 -11.26
N PRO A 38 -3.97 14.53 -11.28
CA PRO A 38 -4.30 15.95 -11.07
C PRO A 38 -4.14 16.39 -9.60
N LEU A 39 -3.96 15.45 -8.66
CA LEU A 39 -3.81 15.72 -7.23
C LEU A 39 -2.51 15.09 -6.70
N PRO A 40 -1.81 15.76 -5.76
CA PRO A 40 -0.59 15.22 -5.19
C PRO A 40 -0.89 14.05 -4.25
N CYS A 41 0.04 13.08 -4.19
CA CYS A 41 -0.06 11.95 -3.26
C CYS A 41 0.03 12.42 -1.80
N PRO A 42 -0.94 12.11 -0.92
CA PRO A 42 -0.89 12.59 0.47
C PRO A 42 0.13 11.86 1.34
N PHE A 43 0.60 10.68 0.91
CA PHE A 43 1.55 9.83 1.62
C PHE A 43 2.73 9.46 0.71
N ASN A 44 3.80 8.92 1.31
CA ASN A 44 4.81 8.21 0.54
C ASN A 44 4.26 6.81 0.24
N TYR A 45 4.29 6.40 -1.02
CA TYR A 45 3.95 5.04 -1.44
C TYR A 45 5.19 4.34 -1.95
N GLY A 46 5.19 3.03 -1.80
CA GLY A 46 6.23 2.14 -2.24
C GLY A 46 5.80 0.70 -2.10
N SER A 47 6.75 -0.20 -2.27
CA SER A 47 6.54 -1.64 -2.16
C SER A 47 7.56 -2.27 -1.20
N ILE A 48 7.26 -3.50 -0.77
CA ILE A 48 8.15 -4.33 0.06
C ILE A 48 8.79 -5.39 -0.83
N PRO A 49 10.08 -5.26 -1.21
CA PRO A 49 10.71 -6.17 -2.17
C PRO A 49 10.73 -7.64 -1.74
N ALA A 50 10.65 -7.92 -0.44
CA ALA A 50 10.66 -9.29 0.06
C ALA A 50 9.34 -10.04 -0.16
N PHE A 51 8.25 -9.38 -0.58
CA PHE A 51 6.92 -9.98 -0.69
C PHE A 51 6.25 -9.67 -2.02
N ILE A 52 5.56 -10.66 -2.57
CA ILE A 52 4.66 -10.56 -3.71
C ILE A 52 3.22 -10.55 -3.17
N GLY A 53 2.44 -9.52 -3.55
CA GLY A 53 1.03 -9.38 -3.25
C GLY A 53 0.15 -10.37 -4.00
N LEU A 54 -1.14 -10.40 -3.66
CA LEU A 54 -2.11 -11.31 -4.29
C LEU A 54 -2.51 -10.87 -5.71
N ASP A 55 -2.14 -9.66 -6.11
CA ASP A 55 -2.24 -9.13 -7.47
C ASP A 55 -1.04 -9.49 -8.36
N GLY A 56 0.00 -10.11 -7.78
CA GLY A 56 1.23 -10.49 -8.46
C GLY A 56 2.25 -9.36 -8.64
N ASP A 57 2.01 -8.18 -8.09
CA ASP A 57 3.05 -7.14 -7.91
C ASP A 57 3.74 -7.33 -6.56
N LEU A 58 4.75 -6.52 -6.25
CA LEU A 58 5.33 -6.44 -4.92
C LEU A 58 4.29 -5.91 -3.93
N LEU A 59 4.35 -6.38 -2.68
CA LEU A 59 3.37 -6.00 -1.67
C LEU A 59 3.43 -4.49 -1.39
N ASP A 60 2.30 -3.82 -1.57
CA ASP A 60 2.16 -2.38 -1.45
C ASP A 60 2.30 -1.87 -0.01
N ALA A 61 2.93 -0.70 0.12
CA ALA A 61 3.16 -0.03 1.39
C ALA A 61 2.97 1.49 1.31
N VAL A 62 2.40 2.03 2.38
CA VAL A 62 2.22 3.47 2.62
C VAL A 62 3.03 3.86 3.84
N VAL A 63 4.02 4.73 3.65
CA VAL A 63 4.87 5.23 4.74
C VAL A 63 4.39 6.61 5.20
N LEU A 64 3.85 6.66 6.42
CA LEU A 64 3.39 7.88 7.05
C LEU A 64 4.58 8.70 7.58
N GLY A 65 4.60 9.99 7.28
CA GLY A 65 5.65 10.88 7.77
C GLY A 65 5.96 12.04 6.82
N PRO A 66 7.16 12.65 6.96
CA PRO A 66 7.69 13.62 6.01
C PRO A 66 7.92 12.99 4.64
N ARG A 67 8.12 13.83 3.63
CA ARG A 67 8.41 13.37 2.26
C ARG A 67 9.74 12.62 2.23
N LEU A 68 9.75 11.46 1.58
CA LEU A 68 10.93 10.65 1.32
C LEU A 68 11.30 10.73 -0.18
N PRO A 69 12.60 10.73 -0.56
CA PRO A 69 13.02 10.70 -1.95
C PRO A 69 12.62 9.40 -2.67
N LEU A 70 12.39 9.48 -3.98
CA LEU A 70 12.18 8.32 -4.85
C LEU A 70 13.37 7.36 -4.78
N GLY A 71 13.11 6.05 -4.71
CA GLY A 71 14.11 4.99 -4.63
C GLY A 71 14.71 4.80 -3.23
N THR A 72 14.32 5.58 -2.24
CA THR A 72 14.80 5.41 -0.86
C THR A 72 14.26 4.10 -0.28
N THR A 73 15.14 3.27 0.26
CA THR A 73 14.74 2.15 1.13
C THR A 73 14.65 2.63 2.56
N VAL A 74 13.49 2.44 3.19
CA VAL A 74 13.26 2.78 4.60
C VAL A 74 12.85 1.54 5.38
N ARG A 75 13.54 1.30 6.50
CA ARG A 75 13.19 0.26 7.46
C ARG A 75 12.19 0.82 8.46
N VAL A 76 10.97 0.30 8.47
CA VAL A 76 9.84 0.90 9.21
C VAL A 76 8.85 -0.16 9.70
N HIS A 77 8.15 0.15 10.79
CA HIS A 77 7.13 -0.74 11.35
C HIS A 77 5.82 -0.67 10.56
N ALA A 78 5.28 -1.82 10.18
CA ALA A 78 3.93 -1.99 9.65
C ALA A 78 2.94 -2.17 10.81
N TRP A 79 2.04 -1.21 10.99
CA TRP A 79 1.07 -1.16 12.11
C TRP A 79 -0.30 -1.73 11.77
N GLY A 80 -0.59 -1.86 10.48
CA GLY A 80 -1.83 -2.43 9.96
C GLY A 80 -1.77 -2.49 8.44
N ALA A 81 -2.89 -2.83 7.84
CA ALA A 81 -3.10 -2.75 6.40
C ALA A 81 -4.45 -2.09 6.11
N VAL A 82 -4.59 -1.52 4.92
CA VAL A 82 -5.89 -1.23 4.34
C VAL A 82 -6.17 -2.27 3.28
N GLY A 83 -7.24 -3.04 3.48
CA GLY A 83 -7.68 -4.03 2.50
C GLY A 83 -8.28 -3.32 1.29
N MET A 84 -7.77 -3.61 0.11
CA MET A 84 -8.30 -3.10 -1.14
C MET A 84 -8.57 -4.24 -2.10
N ILE A 85 -9.58 -4.04 -2.93
CA ILE A 85 -9.77 -4.81 -4.16
C ILE A 85 -9.49 -3.86 -5.32
N ASP A 86 -8.61 -4.27 -6.23
CA ASP A 86 -8.36 -3.61 -7.50
C ASP A 86 -8.62 -4.60 -8.64
N GLN A 87 -9.56 -4.26 -9.51
CA GLN A 87 -9.98 -5.10 -10.64
C GLN A 87 -10.35 -6.55 -10.25
N GLY A 88 -10.84 -6.76 -9.02
CA GLY A 88 -11.21 -8.07 -8.50
C GLY A 88 -10.06 -8.84 -7.82
N LEU A 89 -8.84 -8.29 -7.79
CA LEU A 89 -7.69 -8.85 -7.07
C LEU A 89 -7.51 -8.14 -5.73
N HIS A 90 -7.03 -8.87 -4.72
CA HIS A 90 -6.66 -8.29 -3.44
C HIS A 90 -5.34 -7.52 -3.56
N ASP A 91 -5.38 -6.25 -3.19
CA ASP A 91 -4.28 -5.27 -3.28
C ASP A 91 -4.08 -4.60 -1.90
N ASP A 92 -3.77 -5.42 -0.90
CA ASP A 92 -3.57 -4.96 0.47
C ASP A 92 -2.43 -3.93 0.54
N LYS A 93 -2.68 -2.82 1.25
CA LYS A 93 -1.67 -1.77 1.44
C LYS A 93 -1.23 -1.70 2.89
N LEU A 94 -0.01 -2.13 3.17
CA LEU A 94 0.56 -2.03 4.52
C LEU A 94 0.73 -0.57 4.92
N ILE A 95 0.30 -0.23 6.13
CA ILE A 95 0.40 1.12 6.66
C ILE A 95 1.55 1.17 7.66
N CYS A 96 2.61 1.84 7.23
CA CYS A 96 3.89 1.89 7.92
C CYS A 96 4.13 3.26 8.57
N SER A 97 4.72 3.26 9.75
CA SER A 97 5.04 4.48 10.51
C SER A 97 6.13 4.21 11.54
N LEU A 98 6.97 5.21 11.84
CA LEU A 98 7.98 5.13 12.90
C LEU A 98 7.36 5.03 14.30
N ALA A 99 6.13 5.53 14.46
CA ALA A 99 5.39 5.52 15.72
C ALA A 99 4.01 4.86 15.54
N PRO A 100 3.41 4.33 16.63
CA PRO A 100 2.05 3.79 16.60
C PRO A 100 1.04 4.74 15.97
N ILE A 101 0.07 4.17 15.25
CA ILE A 101 -0.97 4.92 14.55
C ILE A 101 -2.23 4.95 15.43
N SER A 102 -2.66 6.13 15.85
CA SER A 102 -3.88 6.28 16.66
C SER A 102 -5.13 5.83 15.91
N PRO A 103 -6.17 5.29 16.60
CA PRO A 103 -7.39 4.82 15.94
C PRO A 103 -8.07 5.88 15.05
N TRP A 104 -8.09 7.13 15.49
CA TRP A 104 -8.61 8.25 14.68
C TRP A 104 -7.86 8.42 13.36
N LYS A 105 -6.52 8.32 13.40
CA LYS A 105 -5.70 8.42 12.20
C LYS A 105 -5.92 7.22 11.28
N GLN A 106 -6.13 6.02 11.82
CA GLN A 106 -6.51 4.83 11.04
C GLN A 106 -7.83 5.07 10.30
N GLN A 107 -8.85 5.62 10.98
CA GLN A 107 -10.14 5.97 10.35
C GLN A 107 -10.00 6.98 9.21
N LEU A 108 -9.17 8.03 9.39
CA LEU A 108 -8.90 8.99 8.32
C LEU A 108 -8.19 8.37 7.11
N ILE A 109 -7.26 7.44 7.35
CA ILE A 109 -6.57 6.70 6.30
C ILE A 109 -7.58 5.81 5.53
N VAL A 110 -8.44 5.09 6.25
CA VAL A 110 -9.50 4.28 5.62
C VAL A 110 -10.45 5.15 4.80
N LEU A 111 -10.89 6.30 5.34
CA LEU A 111 -11.75 7.23 4.62
C LEU A 111 -11.09 7.73 3.32
N PHE A 112 -9.80 8.06 3.37
CA PHE A 112 -9.04 8.41 2.17
C PHE A 112 -9.09 7.27 1.14
N PHE A 113 -8.86 6.02 1.55
CA PHE A 113 -8.86 4.88 0.63
C PHE A 113 -10.24 4.53 0.07
N ILE A 114 -11.31 4.78 0.83
CA ILE A 114 -12.70 4.69 0.31
C ILE A 114 -12.91 5.69 -0.82
N ILE A 115 -12.49 6.95 -0.65
CA ILE A 115 -12.60 7.99 -1.68
C ILE A 115 -11.72 7.65 -2.88
N TYR A 116 -10.49 7.18 -2.62
CA TYR A 116 -9.55 6.74 -3.64
C TYR A 116 -10.11 5.60 -4.51
N ALA A 117 -10.71 4.56 -3.90
CA ALA A 117 -11.32 3.45 -4.64
C ALA A 117 -12.44 3.92 -5.59
N LYS A 118 -13.26 4.88 -5.14
CA LYS A 118 -14.31 5.50 -5.96
C LYS A 118 -13.73 6.30 -7.13
N ALA A 119 -12.72 7.13 -6.86
CA ALA A 119 -12.06 7.91 -7.90
C ALA A 119 -11.36 7.02 -8.94
N LYS A 120 -10.70 5.94 -8.49
CA LYS A 120 -10.09 4.94 -9.35
C LYS A 120 -11.12 4.19 -10.18
N SER A 121 -12.27 3.83 -9.60
CA SER A 121 -13.40 3.24 -10.34
C SER A 121 -13.89 4.13 -11.48
N LEU A 122 -14.03 5.43 -11.23
CA LEU A 122 -14.42 6.40 -12.27
C LEU A 122 -13.36 6.50 -13.36
N LEU A 123 -12.08 6.55 -13.00
CA LEU A 123 -10.97 6.59 -13.96
C LEU A 123 -10.94 5.31 -14.83
N ASN A 124 -11.15 4.14 -14.22
CA ASN A 124 -11.20 2.86 -14.95
C ASN A 124 -12.37 2.82 -15.92
N LEU A 125 -13.54 3.36 -15.53
CA LEU A 125 -14.70 3.48 -16.42
C LEU A 125 -14.37 4.34 -17.66
N ILE A 126 -13.69 5.47 -17.46
CA ILE A 126 -13.24 6.34 -18.57
C ILE A 126 -12.23 5.62 -19.48
N ARG A 127 -11.40 4.75 -18.90
CA ARG A 127 -10.39 3.97 -19.63
C ARG A 127 -10.93 2.68 -20.29
N GLY A 128 -12.19 2.34 -20.08
CA GLY A 128 -12.79 1.10 -20.58
C GLY A 128 -12.33 -0.17 -19.84
N ASN A 129 -11.62 -0.02 -18.72
CA ASN A 129 -11.17 -1.15 -17.91
C ASN A 129 -12.35 -1.70 -17.10
N LYS A 130 -12.53 -3.02 -17.11
CA LYS A 130 -13.54 -3.72 -16.32
C LYS A 130 -12.95 -4.14 -14.99
N GLY A 131 -13.74 -4.08 -13.92
CA GLY A 131 -13.34 -4.60 -12.60
C GLY A 131 -13.76 -3.69 -11.45
N ASN A 132 -14.08 -4.32 -10.32
CA ASN A 132 -14.51 -3.60 -9.12
C ASN A 132 -13.29 -3.05 -8.39
N ASN A 133 -13.36 -1.78 -7.95
CA ASN A 133 -12.43 -1.27 -6.95
C ASN A 133 -13.20 -1.03 -5.65
N CYS A 134 -12.73 -1.59 -4.54
CA CYS A 134 -13.31 -1.29 -3.23
C CYS A 134 -12.24 -1.19 -2.13
N CYS A 135 -12.60 -0.50 -1.06
CA CYS A 135 -11.83 -0.47 0.18
C CYS A 135 -12.60 -1.30 1.21
N GLU A 136 -11.95 -2.34 1.74
CA GLU A 136 -12.51 -3.25 2.74
C GLU A 136 -12.24 -2.78 4.19
N GLY A 137 -11.51 -1.66 4.33
CA GLY A 137 -11.21 -1.03 5.62
C GLY A 137 -9.89 -1.47 6.24
N TRP A 138 -9.74 -1.17 7.53
CA TRP A 138 -8.53 -1.47 8.29
C TRP A 138 -8.42 -2.97 8.62
N ARG A 139 -7.23 -3.53 8.44
CA ARG A 139 -6.86 -4.92 8.72
C ARG A 139 -5.57 -4.96 9.53
N ASP A 140 -5.27 -6.10 10.13
CA ASP A 140 -3.99 -6.32 10.78
C ASP A 140 -2.87 -6.54 9.74
N ALA A 141 -1.68 -6.02 10.04
CA ALA A 141 -0.52 -6.12 9.15
C ALA A 141 -0.06 -7.58 8.97
N GLU A 142 -0.15 -8.38 10.04
CA GLU A 142 0.24 -9.78 10.05
C GLU A 142 -0.57 -10.61 9.04
N SER A 143 -1.90 -10.47 9.01
CA SER A 143 -2.73 -11.17 8.04
C SER A 143 -2.46 -10.75 6.60
N ALA A 144 -2.15 -9.48 6.35
CA ALA A 144 -1.75 -9.02 5.01
C ALA A 144 -0.40 -9.63 4.59
N LEU A 145 0.58 -9.62 5.49
CA LEU A 145 1.89 -10.27 5.27
C LEU A 145 1.76 -11.78 5.06
N ALA A 146 0.88 -12.45 5.83
CA ALA A 146 0.66 -13.89 5.73
C ALA A 146 -0.05 -14.32 4.44
N ARG A 147 -0.82 -13.43 3.82
CA ARG A 147 -1.40 -13.65 2.49
C ARG A 147 -0.38 -13.46 1.37
N ALA A 148 0.62 -12.60 1.58
CA ALA A 148 1.65 -12.35 0.59
C ALA A 148 2.63 -13.53 0.49
N THR A 149 3.20 -13.73 -0.70
CA THR A 149 4.21 -14.76 -0.93
C THR A 149 5.60 -14.17 -0.70
N HIS A 150 6.43 -14.84 0.11
CA HIS A 150 7.82 -14.42 0.26
C HIS A 150 8.58 -14.62 -1.06
N ARG A 151 9.23 -13.58 -1.54
CA ARG A 151 9.93 -13.55 -2.82
C ARG A 151 11.31 -14.17 -2.68
N ALA A 152 11.64 -15.24 -3.42
CA ALA A 152 13.05 -15.60 -3.62
C ALA A 152 13.69 -14.69 -4.69
N HIS A 153 15.02 -14.66 -4.76
CA HIS A 153 15.79 -13.67 -5.52
C HIS A 153 15.38 -13.50 -7.01
N ASN A 154 14.74 -14.51 -7.64
CA ASN A 154 14.34 -14.50 -9.05
C ASN A 154 12.84 -14.72 -9.31
N ASP A 155 11.99 -14.66 -8.28
CA ASP A 155 10.60 -15.14 -8.39
C ASP A 155 9.60 -14.08 -8.90
N TRP A 156 10.07 -12.86 -9.18
CA TRP A 156 9.22 -11.77 -9.66
C TRP A 156 9.80 -11.15 -10.94
N ASN A 157 9.03 -11.22 -12.02
CA ASN A 157 9.41 -10.75 -13.36
C ASN A 157 8.76 -9.41 -13.74
N GLY A 158 8.21 -8.69 -12.76
CA GLY A 158 7.36 -7.52 -12.98
C GLY A 158 5.88 -7.79 -12.63
N PRO A 159 5.05 -6.75 -12.59
CA PRO A 159 3.63 -6.90 -12.31
C PRO A 159 2.94 -7.76 -13.36
N THR A 160 1.98 -8.58 -12.92
CA THR A 160 1.15 -9.35 -13.84
C THR A 160 0.26 -8.40 -14.63
N THR A 161 0.50 -8.27 -15.93
CA THR A 161 -0.38 -7.50 -16.81
C THR A 161 -1.59 -8.35 -17.17
N PHE A 162 -2.80 -7.91 -16.78
CA PHE A 162 -4.07 -8.43 -17.27
C PHE A 162 -4.68 -7.49 -18.31
#